data_AF-A0A261BKV2-F1
#
_entry.id   AF-A0A261BKV2-F1
#
_cell.length_a   1.000
_cell.length_b   1.000
_cell.length_c   1.000
_cell.angle_alpha   90.00
_cell.angle_beta   90.00
_cell.angle_gamma   90.00
#
_symmetry.space_group_name_H-M   'P 1'
#
loop_
_entity.id
_entity.type
_entity.pdbx_description
1 polymer ?
#
loop_
_entity_poly.entity_id
_entity_poly.type
_entity_poly.pdbx_seq_one_letter_code
_entity_poly.pdbx_strand_id
1 'polypeptide(L)' 'MEVLEIEQPKVDCGWKGCQNSFTSIEGMNIHVQSDHMLYRVLVQTEYQGRSHTQVWGQQQGAHKQG' A
#
# COMPACT_ATOMS: atom_id res chain seq x y z
N MET A 1 39.45 -25.69 1.40
CA MET A 1 37.97 -25.74 1.36
C MET A 1 37.55 -24.44 0.72
N GLU A 2 37.31 -24.42 -0.59
CA GLU A 2 36.76 -23.24 -1.25
C GLU A 2 35.29 -23.13 -0.86
N VAL A 3 34.93 -22.03 -0.20
CA VAL A 3 33.55 -21.72 0.13
C VAL A 3 32.91 -21.25 -1.18
N LEU A 4 32.13 -22.11 -1.82
CA LEU A 4 31.29 -21.71 -2.93
C LEU A 4 30.21 -20.78 -2.37
N GLU A 5 30.38 -19.47 -2.56
CA GLU A 5 29.35 -18.48 -2.26
C GLU A 5 28.15 -18.75 -3.17
N ILE A 6 27.14 -19.45 -2.62
CA ILE A 6 25.86 -19.63 -3.30
C ILE A 6 25.18 -18.26 -3.26
N GLU A 7 25.29 -17.50 -4.34
CA GLU A 7 24.51 -16.27 -4.50
C GLU A 7 23.03 -16.63 -4.42
N GLN A 8 22.37 -16.22 -3.33
CA GLN A 8 20.93 -16.42 -3.20
C GLN A 8 20.22 -15.54 -4.23
N PRO A 9 19.32 -16.09 -5.06
CA PRO A 9 18.60 -15.31 -6.04
C PRO A 9 17.79 -14.23 -5.33
N LYS A 10 18.03 -12.97 -5.69
CA LYS A 10 17.26 -11.82 -5.20
C LYS A 10 16.04 -11.59 -6.09
N VAL A 11 15.04 -10.94 -5.51
CA VAL A 11 13.80 -10.53 -6.18
C VAL A 11 13.78 -9.02 -6.25
N ASP A 12 13.89 -8.49 -7.47
CA ASP A 12 13.89 -7.03 -7.70
C ASP A 12 12.47 -6.46 -7.77
N CYS A 13 12.30 -5.23 -7.31
CA CYS A 13 11.04 -4.50 -7.46
C CYS A 13 10.88 -4.00 -8.91
N GLY A 14 9.79 -4.38 -9.57
CA GLY A 14 9.51 -3.97 -10.96
C GLY A 14 8.95 -2.55 -11.13
N TRP A 15 8.81 -1.78 -10.04
CA TRP A 15 8.20 -0.45 -10.12
C TRP A 15 9.14 0.56 -10.78
N LYS A 16 8.62 1.38 -11.70
CA LYS A 16 9.45 2.33 -12.47
C LYS A 16 10.16 3.30 -11.53
N GLY A 17 11.50 3.27 -11.55
CA GLY A 17 12.36 4.11 -10.73
C GLY A 17 12.70 3.53 -9.35
N CYS A 18 12.16 2.37 -8.98
CA CYS A 18 12.55 1.65 -7.77
C CYS A 18 13.74 0.72 -8.07
N GLN A 19 14.71 0.68 -7.16
CA GLN A 19 15.94 -0.13 -7.28
C GLN A 19 16.10 -1.09 -6.09
N ASN A 20 15.04 -1.30 -5.31
CA ASN A 20 15.08 -2.20 -4.16
C ASN A 20 15.04 -3.67 -4.60
N SER A 21 15.83 -4.50 -3.93
CA SER A 21 15.91 -5.95 -4.14
C SER A 21 15.74 -6.68 -2.81
N PHE A 22 15.12 -7.86 -2.84
CA PHE A 22 14.72 -8.61 -1.64
C PHE A 22 15.23 -10.04 -1.69
N THR A 23 15.42 -10.66 -0.52
CA THR A 23 15.77 -12.08 -0.41
C THR A 23 14.57 -13.02 -0.57
N SER A 24 13.34 -12.47 -0.60
CA SER A 24 12.11 -13.22 -0.78
C SER A 24 11.04 -12.42 -1.54
N ILE A 25 10.11 -13.15 -2.18
CA ILE A 25 8.93 -12.57 -2.84
C ILE A 25 8.03 -11.88 -1.82
N GLU A 26 7.88 -12.44 -0.63
CA GLU A 26 7.06 -11.86 0.45
C GLU A 26 7.56 -10.47 0.85
N GLY A 27 8.88 -10.29 1.01
CA GLY A 27 9.48 -9.00 1.32
C GLY A 27 9.25 -7.96 0.21
N MET A 28 9.40 -8.38 -1.05
CA MET A 28 9.12 -7.52 -2.21
C MET A 28 7.63 -7.13 -2.28
N ASN A 29 6.72 -8.06 -1.99
CA ASN A 29 5.28 -7.78 -1.98
C ASN A 29 4.88 -6.78 -0.88
N ILE A 30 5.45 -6.91 0.32
CA ILE A 30 5.22 -5.94 1.41
C ILE A 30 5.69 -4.55 0.99
N HIS A 31 6.90 -4.44 0.44
CA HIS A 31 7.44 -3.19 -0.10
C HIS A 31 6.53 -2.55 -1.15
N VAL A 32 6.06 -3.33 -2.14
CA VAL A 32 5.15 -2.81 -3.17
C VAL A 32 3.85 -2.30 -2.53
N GLN A 33 3.31 -3.00 -1.54
CA GLN A 33 2.10 -2.55 -0.86
C GLN A 33 2.31 -1.25 -0.07
N SER A 34 3.37 -1.15 0.72
CA SER A 34 3.65 0.03 1.56
C SER A 34 4.09 1.25 0.77
N ASP A 35 5.01 1.09 -0.17
CA ASP A 35 5.70 2.23 -0.79
C ASP A 35 5.05 2.68 -2.09
N HIS A 36 4.39 1.76 -2.79
CA HIS A 36 3.88 2.02 -4.14
C HIS A 36 2.36 1.99 -4.23
N MET A 37 1.69 1.17 -3.42
CA MET A 37 0.23 1.09 -3.42
C MET A 37 -0.43 2.04 -2.41
N LEU A 38 0.15 2.28 -1.23
CA LEU A 38 -0.37 3.31 -0.31
C LEU A 38 -0.34 4.70 -0.97
N TYR A 39 0.70 5.02 -1.74
CA TYR A 39 0.75 6.26 -2.52
C TYR A 39 -0.40 6.35 -3.54
N ARG A 40 -0.78 5.23 -4.18
CA ARG A 40 -1.94 5.21 -5.09
C ARG A 40 -3.25 5.50 -4.38
N VAL A 41 -3.47 4.96 -3.17
CA VAL A 41 -4.72 5.19 -2.43
C VAL A 41 -4.83 6.65 -2.00
N LEU A 42 -3.79 7.21 -1.39
CA LEU A 42 -3.81 8.59 -0.91
C LEU A 42 -4.02 9.57 -2.09
N VAL A 43 -3.22 9.44 -3.16
CA VAL A 43 -3.32 10.35 -4.30
C VAL A 43 -4.62 10.18 -5.10
N GLN A 44 -5.17 8.96 -5.21
CA GLN A 44 -6.50 8.78 -5.82
C GLN A 44 -7.62 9.40 -4.98
N THR A 45 -7.57 9.29 -3.65
CA THR A 45 -8.60 9.90 -2.80
C THR A 45 -8.57 11.42 -2.84
N GLU A 46 -7.37 12.01 -2.92
CA GLU A 46 -7.21 13.46 -3.09
C GLU A 46 -7.73 13.93 -4.46
N TYR A 47 -7.44 13.19 -5.53
CA TYR A 47 -7.93 13.52 -6.86
C TYR A 47 -9.46 13.34 -7.01
N GLN A 48 -10.05 12.37 -6.30
CA GLN A 48 -11.49 12.09 -6.38
C GLN A 48 -12.36 12.90 -5.39
N GLY A 49 -11.77 13.76 -4.55
CA GLY A 49 -12.50 14.74 -3.74
C GLY A 49 -13.62 14.17 -2.85
N ARG A 50 -13.57 12.88 -2.49
CA ARG A 50 -14.59 12.23 -1.64
C ARG A 50 -13.92 11.51 -0.48
N SER A 51 -13.60 12.29 0.55
CA SER A 51 -13.34 11.76 1.90
C SER A 51 -14.66 11.24 2.49
N HIS A 52 -15.01 9.99 2.20
CA HIS A 52 -16.08 9.30 2.92
C HIS A 52 -15.51 8.79 4.25
N THR A 53 -15.28 9.69 5.21
CA THR A 53 -15.12 9.30 6.61
C THR A 53 -16.49 8.84 7.08
N GLN A 54 -16.78 7.56 6.84
CA GLN A 54 -18.01 6.92 7.27
C GLN A 54 -17.93 6.74 8.78
N VAL A 55 -18.27 7.81 9.51
CA VAL A 55 -18.52 7.78 10.95
C VAL A 55 -19.70 6.84 11.17
N TRP A 56 -19.41 5.63 11.63
CA TRP A 56 -20.41 4.74 12.22
C TRP A 56 -20.82 5.34 13.56
N GLY A 57 -21.92 6.09 13.56
CA GLY A 57 -22.45 6.71 14.77
C GLY A 57 -23.85 7.28 14.56
N GLN A 58 -24.87 6.46 14.85
CA GLN A 58 -26.00 6.83 15.70
C GLN A 58 -26.70 8.18 15.43
N GLN A 59 -27.91 8.15 14.86
CA GLN A 59 -29.18 8.39 15.58
C GLN A 59 -30.27 8.89 14.59
N GLN A 60 -31.37 8.15 14.57
CA GLN A 60 -32.61 8.53 13.89
C GLN A 60 -33.29 9.60 14.74
N GLY A 61 -33.71 10.71 14.11
CA GLY A 61 -34.42 11.80 14.76
C GLY A 61 -34.92 12.82 13.77
N ALA A 62 -35.95 12.46 12.99
CA ALA A 62 -36.62 13.40 12.10
C ALA A 62 -37.46 14.39 12.91
N HIS A 63 -36.93 15.59 13.10
CA HIS A 63 -37.64 16.74 13.62
C HIS A 63 -38.54 17.33 12.52
N LYS A 64 -39.86 17.33 12.71
CA LYS A 64 -40.80 18.18 11.97
C LYS A 64 -41.44 19.16 12.94
N GLN A 65 -41.00 20.42 12.87
CA GLN A 65 -41.76 21.62 13.22
C GLN A 65 -42.07 22.28 11.88
N GLY A 66 -43.21 22.89 11.57
CA GLY A 66 -44.48 23.15 12.22
C GLY A 66 -45.33 23.81 11.14
#